data_AF-A0A2M8DQ30-F1
#
_entry.id   AF-A0A2M8DQ30-F1
#
_cell.length_a   1.000
_cell.length_b   1.000
_cell.length_c   1.000
_cell.angle_alpha   90.00
_cell.angle_beta   90.00
_cell.angle_gamma   90.00
#
_symmetry.space_group_name_H-M   'P 1'
#
loop_
_entity.id
_entity.type
_entity.pdbx_description
1 polymer ?
#
loop_
_entity_poly.entity_id
_entity_poly.type
_entity_poly.pdbx_seq_one_letter_code
_entity_poly.pdbx_strand_id
1 'polypeptide(L)'
;MTIIKKSHLGLLSAVIFFLGLGFLLGYFYNGYLFGDSVSSSQLRLQGDYQLINPLLECDFYDGFKLKPLNQLKAKLENYITSKLADNSISDIGVYIRDLNNGPWIGINEDLKFDPASLYK
;
A
#
# COMPACT_ATOMS: atom_id res chain seq x y z
N MET A 1 2.11 -34.17 43.73
CA MET A 1 3.01 -34.85 42.77
C MET A 1 2.14 -35.63 41.79
N THR A 2 1.70 -34.98 40.72
CA THR A 2 0.66 -35.52 39.83
C THR A 2 1.33 -36.31 38.72
N ILE A 3 1.23 -37.64 38.77
CA ILE A 3 1.81 -38.56 37.78
C ILE A 3 0.95 -38.49 36.51
N ILE A 4 1.31 -37.61 35.58
CA ILE A 4 0.65 -37.54 34.28
C ILE A 4 1.03 -38.80 33.50
N LYS A 5 0.06 -39.71 33.30
CA LYS A 5 0.27 -40.91 32.47
C LYS A 5 0.58 -40.49 31.03
N LYS A 6 1.48 -41.22 30.36
CA LYS A 6 1.98 -40.98 28.99
C LYS A 6 0.87 -40.74 27.95
N SER A 7 -0.32 -41.29 28.15
CA SER A 7 -1.51 -41.08 27.32
C SER A 7 -2.10 -39.67 27.40
N HIS A 8 -2.08 -39.02 28.57
CA HIS A 8 -2.58 -37.65 28.74
C HIS A 8 -1.61 -36.60 28.21
N LEU A 9 -0.30 -36.91 28.24
CA LEU A 9 0.73 -36.04 27.68
C LEU A 9 0.63 -35.98 26.14
N GLY A 10 0.33 -37.11 25.49
CA GLY A 10 0.08 -37.15 24.04
C GLY A 10 -1.20 -36.42 23.61
N LEU A 11 -2.23 -36.42 24.46
CA LEU A 11 -3.47 -35.71 24.17
C LEU A 11 -3.29 -34.18 24.29
N LEU A 12 -2.51 -33.73 25.28
CA LEU A 12 -2.14 -32.32 25.43
C LEU A 12 -1.27 -31.82 24.28
N SER A 13 -0.30 -32.60 23.80
CA SER A 13 0.55 -32.20 22.67
C SER A 13 -0.25 -32.09 21.36
N ALA A 14 -1.20 -33.00 21.13
CA ALA A 14 -2.08 -32.94 19.97
C ALA A 14 -2.96 -31.67 19.98
N VAL A 15 -3.53 -31.31 21.12
CA VAL A 15 -4.35 -30.09 21.26
C VAL A 15 -3.54 -28.83 20.98
N ILE A 16 -2.32 -28.73 21.53
CA ILE A 16 -1.43 -27.58 21.28
C ILE A 16 -1.05 -27.51 19.80
N PHE A 17 -0.80 -28.65 19.15
CA PHE A 17 -0.47 -28.70 17.73
C PHE A 17 -1.63 -28.19 16.85
N PHE A 18 -2.86 -28.63 17.11
CA PHE A 18 -4.03 -28.15 16.36
C PHE A 18 -4.33 -26.67 16.59
N LEU A 19 -4.14 -26.17 17.82
CA LEU A 19 -4.29 -24.74 18.11
C LEU A 19 -3.22 -23.90 17.40
N GLY A 20 -1.96 -24.35 17.40
CA GLY A 20 -0.88 -23.69 16.68
C GLY A 20 -1.09 -23.70 15.17
N LEU A 21 -1.56 -24.82 14.62
CA LEU A 21 -1.88 -24.94 13.19
C LEU A 21 -3.04 -24.03 12.80
N GLY A 22 -4.09 -23.96 13.62
CA GLY A 22 -5.22 -23.06 13.41
C GLY A 22 -4.81 -21.58 13.48
N PHE A 23 -3.92 -21.21 14.40
CA PHE A 23 -3.39 -19.85 14.50
C PHE A 23 -2.52 -19.47 13.28
N LEU A 24 -1.65 -20.38 12.83
CA LEU A 24 -0.81 -20.15 11.64
C LEU A 24 -1.66 -20.02 10.36
N LEU A 25 -2.66 -20.90 10.20
CA LEU A 25 -3.60 -20.82 9.08
C LEU A 25 -4.41 -19.53 9.15
N GLY A 26 -4.96 -19.18 10.31
CA GLY A 26 -5.70 -17.93 10.51
C GLY A 26 -4.85 -16.69 10.21
N TYR A 27 -3.60 -16.67 10.66
CA TYR A 27 -2.66 -15.58 10.38
C TYR A 27 -2.37 -15.44 8.88
N PHE A 28 -2.18 -16.56 8.17
CA PHE A 28 -1.96 -16.55 6.72
C PHE A 28 -3.22 -16.19 5.91
N TYR A 29 -4.41 -16.66 6.31
CA TYR A 29 -5.66 -16.44 5.58
C TYR A 29 -6.31 -15.07 5.85
N ASN A 30 -6.01 -14.40 6.97
CA ASN A 30 -6.50 -13.05 7.25
C ASN A 30 -6.09 -12.06 6.14
N GLY A 31 -4.88 -12.19 5.60
CA GLY A 31 -4.40 -11.37 4.48
C GLY A 31 -5.12 -11.61 3.14
N TYR A 32 -5.88 -12.70 2.99
CA TYR A 32 -6.62 -13.03 1.76
C TYR A 32 -8.12 -12.71 1.81
N LEU A 33 -8.75 -12.76 3.00
CA LEU A 33 -10.21 -12.59 3.13
C LEU A 33 -10.66 -11.15 3.39
N PHE A 34 -9.80 -10.28 3.92
CA PHE A 34 -10.09 -8.84 4.06
C PHE A 34 -9.61 -8.02 2.85
N GLY A 35 -9.73 -8.61 1.65
CA GLY A 35 -9.30 -8.03 0.38
C GLY A 35 -10.38 -7.24 -0.37
N ASP A 36 -11.63 -7.28 0.07
CA ASP A 36 -12.72 -6.54 -0.60
C ASP A 36 -12.80 -5.12 -0.07
N SER A 37 -12.01 -4.26 -0.68
CA SER A 37 -12.15 -2.83 -0.49
C SER A 37 -13.23 -2.33 -1.43
N VAL A 38 -14.30 -1.80 -0.85
CA VAL A 38 -15.22 -0.93 -1.58
C VAL A 38 -14.37 0.21 -2.16
N SER A 39 -14.26 0.25 -3.48
CA SER A 39 -13.54 1.30 -4.19
C SER A 39 -14.34 2.59 -4.05
N SER A 40 -14.06 3.39 -3.02
CA SER A 40 -14.62 4.74 -2.93
C SER A 40 -14.01 5.60 -4.05
N SER A 41 -14.87 6.04 -4.97
CA SER A 41 -14.50 7.01 -5.99
C SER A 41 -15.15 8.33 -5.65
N GLN A 42 -14.34 9.39 -5.54
CA GLN A 42 -14.86 10.75 -5.46
C GLN A 42 -15.82 10.95 -6.63
N LEU A 43 -17.10 11.20 -6.31
CA LEU A 43 -18.09 11.55 -7.31
C LEU A 43 -17.82 12.99 -7.73
N ARG A 44 -17.70 13.21 -9.03
CA ARG A 44 -17.44 14.52 -9.63
C ARG A 44 -18.57 14.89 -10.54
N LEU A 45 -18.93 16.17 -10.56
CA LEU A 45 -20.00 16.66 -11.41
C LEU A 45 -19.51 16.66 -12.85
N GLN A 46 -20.05 15.76 -13.67
CA GLN A 46 -19.92 15.84 -15.12
C GLN A 46 -20.98 16.83 -15.62
N GLY A 47 -20.53 17.98 -16.14
CA GLY A 47 -21.37 19.04 -16.69
C GLY A 47 -20.53 19.99 -17.55
N ASP A 48 -21.14 21.08 -18.05
CA ASP A 48 -20.52 22.03 -19.01
C ASP A 48 -19.36 22.88 -18.48
N TYR A 49 -18.85 22.57 -17.28
CA TYR A 49 -17.70 23.26 -16.71
C TYR A 49 -16.40 22.81 -17.37
N GLN A 50 -15.90 23.60 -18.31
CA GLN A 50 -14.65 23.29 -19.03
C GLN A 50 -13.39 23.53 -18.20
N LEU A 51 -13.46 24.38 -17.18
CA LEU A 51 -12.28 24.90 -16.48
C LEU A 51 -12.15 24.40 -15.03
N ILE A 52 -13.16 23.73 -14.49
CA ILE A 52 -13.16 23.25 -13.10
C ILE A 52 -13.63 21.81 -13.03
N ASN A 53 -13.20 21.09 -11.99
CA ASN A 53 -13.62 19.72 -11.72
C ASN A 53 -14.30 19.62 -10.34
N PRO A 54 -15.61 19.95 -10.24
CA PRO A 54 -16.30 20.08 -8.95
C PRO A 54 -16.50 18.71 -8.28
N LEU A 55 -16.14 18.64 -7.00
CA LEU A 55 -16.41 17.47 -6.16
C LEU A 55 -17.87 17.48 -5.71
N LEU A 56 -18.58 16.38 -5.91
CA LEU A 56 -19.98 16.21 -5.50
C LEU A 56 -20.12 15.55 -4.14
N GLU A 57 -19.29 14.54 -3.87
CA GLU A 57 -19.37 13.79 -2.63
C GLU A 57 -17.99 13.24 -2.25
N CYS A 58 -17.68 13.29 -0.96
CA CYS A 58 -16.51 12.68 -0.36
C CYS A 58 -16.97 11.49 0.48
N ASP A 59 -16.89 10.28 -0.08
CA ASP A 59 -17.05 9.07 0.71
C ASP A 59 -15.65 8.58 1.14
N PHE A 60 -15.46 8.39 2.45
CA PHE A 60 -14.15 8.15 3.05
C PHE A 60 -13.88 6.64 3.14
N TYR A 61 -13.31 6.05 2.08
CA TYR A 61 -12.73 4.69 2.20
C TYR A 61 -11.51 4.50 1.30
N ASP A 62 -10.31 4.68 1.88
CA ASP A 62 -9.02 4.86 1.18
C ASP A 62 -8.25 3.57 0.81
N GLY A 63 -8.82 2.37 1.05
CA GLY A 63 -8.04 1.12 1.04
C GLY A 63 -7.50 0.68 -0.34
N PHE A 64 -8.29 0.78 -1.41
CA PHE A 64 -7.95 0.10 -2.68
C PHE A 64 -7.11 0.92 -3.66
N LYS A 65 -7.29 2.25 -3.68
CA LYS A 65 -6.58 3.13 -4.63
C LYS A 65 -5.10 3.28 -4.33
N LEU A 66 -4.70 2.98 -3.08
CA LEU A 66 -3.30 2.99 -2.68
C LEU A 66 -2.51 1.81 -3.27
N LYS A 67 -3.14 0.68 -3.60
CA LYS A 67 -2.40 -0.52 -4.04
C LYS A 67 -1.67 -0.34 -5.37
N PRO A 68 -2.31 0.13 -6.47
CA PRO A 68 -1.59 0.38 -7.73
C PRO A 68 -0.55 1.49 -7.58
N LEU A 69 -0.85 2.51 -6.79
CA LEU A 69 0.05 3.64 -6.56
C LEU A 69 1.30 3.22 -5.78
N ASN A 70 1.16 2.36 -4.77
CA ASN A 70 2.28 1.78 -4.03
C ASN A 70 3.11 0.84 -4.90
N GLN A 71 2.48 0.06 -5.79
CA GLN A 71 3.22 -0.77 -6.76
C GLN A 71 4.03 0.09 -7.73
N LEU A 72 3.48 1.22 -8.18
CA LEU A 72 4.20 2.20 -8.99
C LEU A 72 5.37 2.79 -8.22
N LYS A 73 5.17 3.21 -6.96
CA LYS A 73 6.22 3.73 -6.09
C LYS A 73 7.39 2.74 -5.99
N ALA A 74 7.12 1.47 -5.67
CA ALA A 74 8.15 0.45 -5.56
C ALA A 74 8.94 0.23 -6.87
N LYS A 75 8.25 0.26 -8.03
CA LYS A 75 8.91 0.18 -9.34
C LYS A 75 9.82 1.39 -9.60
N LEU A 76 9.36 2.58 -9.25
CA LEU A 76 10.15 3.82 -9.38
C LEU A 76 11.36 3.82 -8.45
N GLU A 77 11.20 3.41 -7.19
CA GLU A 77 12.30 3.30 -6.23
C GLU A 77 13.39 2.33 -6.72
N ASN A 78 13.00 1.16 -7.25
CA ASN A 78 13.94 0.21 -7.82
C ASN A 78 14.68 0.78 -9.03
N TYR A 79 13.95 1.45 -9.94
CA TYR A 79 14.54 2.12 -11.09
C TYR A 79 15.53 3.21 -10.67
N ILE A 80 15.13 4.11 -9.77
CA ILE A 80 15.96 5.18 -9.23
C ILE A 80 17.22 4.62 -8.59
N THR A 81 17.07 3.60 -7.74
CA THR A 81 18.21 2.93 -7.08
C THR A 81 19.19 2.39 -8.12
N SER A 82 18.71 1.72 -9.17
CA SER A 82 19.59 1.21 -10.23
C SER A 82 20.32 2.33 -10.98
N LYS A 83 19.69 3.50 -11.16
CA LYS A 83 20.26 4.62 -11.88
C LYS A 83 21.27 5.42 -11.06
N LEU A 84 21.05 5.52 -9.76
CA LEU A 84 22.00 6.12 -8.82
C LEU A 84 23.25 5.23 -8.64
N ALA A 85 23.10 3.91 -8.71
CA ALA A 85 24.23 2.97 -8.60
C ALA A 85 25.28 3.14 -9.72
N ASP A 86 24.86 3.61 -10.90
CA ASP A 86 25.74 3.86 -12.05
C ASP A 86 26.60 5.15 -11.86
N ASN A 87 26.43 5.90 -10.77
CA ASN A 87 27.13 7.16 -10.44
C ASN A 87 27.07 8.28 -11.51
N SER A 88 26.18 8.15 -12.49
CA SER A 88 25.99 9.13 -13.58
C SER A 88 24.95 10.20 -13.24
N ILE A 89 24.18 9.99 -12.17
CA ILE A 89 23.11 10.86 -11.68
C ILE A 89 23.36 11.09 -10.19
N SER A 90 23.32 12.35 -9.74
CA SER A 90 23.52 12.67 -8.32
C SER A 90 22.26 12.41 -7.51
N ASP A 91 21.10 12.89 -7.99
CA ASP A 91 19.86 12.91 -7.25
C ASP A 91 18.67 12.74 -8.20
N ILE A 92 17.62 12.07 -7.73
CA ILE A 92 16.34 11.96 -8.43
C ILE A 92 15.21 12.19 -7.41
N GLY A 93 14.34 13.14 -7.72
CA GLY A 93 13.10 13.42 -7.00
C GLY A 93 11.88 13.19 -7.90
N VAL A 94 10.83 12.57 -7.37
CA VAL A 94 9.58 12.30 -8.09
C VAL A 94 8.40 12.64 -7.20
N TYR A 95 7.43 13.37 -7.75
CA TYR A 95 6.15 13.65 -7.12
C TYR A 95 5.01 13.35 -8.10
N ILE A 96 4.10 12.44 -7.73
CA ILE A 96 2.93 12.07 -8.54
C ILE A 96 1.70 12.19 -7.66
N ARG A 97 0.67 12.89 -8.17
CA ARG A 97 -0.62 13.05 -7.50
C ARG A 97 -1.76 12.77 -8.46
N ASP A 98 -2.70 11.94 -8.05
CA ASP A 98 -3.94 11.72 -8.78
C ASP A 98 -4.86 12.94 -8.59
N LEU A 99 -5.16 13.62 -9.69
CA LEU A 99 -5.99 14.83 -9.71
C LEU A 99 -7.47 14.55 -9.41
N ASN A 100 -7.91 13.30 -9.54
CA ASN A 100 -9.30 12.88 -9.39
C ASN A 100 -9.65 12.39 -8.00
N ASN A 101 -8.68 11.84 -7.27
CA ASN A 101 -8.98 11.22 -5.98
C ASN A 101 -8.03 11.61 -4.84
N GLY A 102 -6.89 12.24 -5.10
CA GLY A 102 -6.03 12.80 -4.06
C GLY A 102 -4.84 11.96 -3.58
N PRO A 103 -4.83 10.61 -3.62
CA PRO A 103 -3.63 9.81 -3.46
C PRO A 103 -2.44 10.34 -4.24
N TRP A 104 -1.30 10.33 -3.57
CA TRP A 104 -0.04 10.80 -4.10
C TRP A 104 1.09 9.91 -3.60
N ILE A 105 2.18 9.90 -4.35
CA ILE A 105 3.45 9.30 -3.96
C ILE A 105 4.57 10.30 -4.19
N GLY A 106 5.51 10.32 -3.24
CA GLY A 106 6.75 11.06 -3.32
C GLY A 106 7.94 10.11 -3.16
N ILE A 107 9.01 10.40 -3.90
CA ILE A 107 10.34 9.83 -3.72
C ILE A 107 11.30 11.02 -3.72
N ASN A 108 11.93 11.31 -2.58
CA ASN A 108 12.82 12.46 -2.41
C ASN A 108 12.19 13.79 -2.89
N GLU A 109 10.89 13.96 -2.68
CA GLU A 109 10.12 15.10 -3.17
C GLU A 109 10.47 16.43 -2.49
N ASP A 110 11.17 16.36 -1.37
CA ASP A 110 11.64 17.48 -0.57
C ASP A 110 13.03 18.00 -1.00
N LEU A 111 13.70 17.28 -1.91
CA LEU A 111 14.95 17.74 -2.51
C LEU A 111 14.77 19.03 -3.30
N LYS A 112 15.78 19.88 -3.23
CA LYS A 112 15.83 21.15 -3.95
C LYS A 112 16.55 20.94 -5.28
N PHE A 113 15.87 21.29 -6.36
CA PHE A 113 16.42 21.25 -7.71
C PHE A 113 16.43 22.65 -8.31
N ASP A 114 17.45 22.94 -9.13
CA ASP A 114 17.39 24.09 -10.01
C ASP A 114 16.35 23.81 -11.12
N PRO A 115 15.27 24.59 -11.21
CA PRO A 115 14.15 24.30 -12.10
C PRO A 115 14.51 24.39 -13.59
N ALA A 116 15.67 24.98 -13.94
CA ALA A 116 16.13 25.16 -15.32
C ALA A 116 15.00 25.67 -16.24
N SER A 117 14.67 24.94 -17.30
CA SER A 117 13.61 25.32 -18.25
C SER A 117 12.18 25.14 -17.72
N LEU A 118 11.99 24.58 -16.51
CA LEU A 118 10.69 24.48 -15.85
C LEU A 118 10.23 25.82 -15.26
N TYR A 119 11.08 26.84 -15.25
CA TYR A 119 10.74 28.21 -14.81
C TYR A 119 10.10 29.08 -15.91
N LYS A 120 9.54 28.48 -16.95
CA LYS A 120 9.05 29.18 -18.15
C LYS A 120 7.64 29.73 -18.02
#